data_AF-A0AAJ4PCJ3-F1
#
_entry.id   AF-A0AAJ4PCJ3-F1
#
_cell.length_a   1.000
_cell.length_b   1.000
_cell.length_c   1.000
_cell.angle_alpha   90.00
_cell.angle_beta   90.00
_cell.angle_gamma   90.00
#
_symmetry.space_group_name_H-M   'P 1'
#
loop_
_entity.id
_entity.type
_entity.pdbx_description
1 polymer ?
#
loop_
_entity_poly.entity_id
_entity_poly.type
_entity_poly.pdbx_seq_one_letter_code
_entity_poly.pdbx_strand_id
1 'polypeptide(L)'
;MDGTRGSALYSVPFLLNQTPNHEWSEIFIYKWDNPRVWSTMHRFGKARVVGDKIILDGTTIEEVKNYHRDTLIMCVEDANAEYKRMIEKKLEEQKKRKTRVNEFEEALKRNIDDIKF
;
A
#
# COMPACT_ATOMS: atom_id res chain seq x y z
N MET A 1 -21.58 28.58 -10.68
CA MET A 1 -20.28 28.69 -10.01
C MET A 1 -20.40 29.85 -9.04
N ASP A 2 -20.54 29.56 -7.76
CA ASP A 2 -21.10 30.42 -6.70
C ASP A 2 -20.06 31.26 -5.94
N GLY A 3 -18.83 31.38 -6.46
CA GLY A 3 -17.94 32.52 -6.19
C GLY A 3 -17.47 32.70 -4.74
N THR A 4 -17.72 31.74 -3.85
CA THR A 4 -17.22 31.76 -2.47
C THR A 4 -15.70 31.54 -2.47
N ARG A 5 -14.95 32.42 -1.80
CA ARG A 5 -13.50 32.26 -1.58
C ARG A 5 -13.27 30.91 -0.86
N GLY A 6 -12.62 29.97 -1.53
CA GLY A 6 -12.41 28.59 -1.04
C GLY A 6 -13.04 27.49 -1.91
N SER A 7 -13.86 27.85 -2.91
CA SER A 7 -14.53 26.90 -3.82
C SER A 7 -13.67 26.38 -4.98
N ALA A 8 -12.47 26.93 -5.19
CA ALA A 8 -11.55 26.42 -6.20
C ALA A 8 -11.00 25.06 -5.76
N LEU A 9 -11.15 24.04 -6.58
CA LEU A 9 -10.57 22.72 -6.31
C LEU A 9 -9.05 22.78 -6.46
N TYR A 10 -8.30 22.24 -5.50
CA TYR A 10 -6.84 22.16 -5.56
C TYR A 10 -6.33 20.82 -5.02
N SER A 11 -5.00 20.64 -5.03
CA SER A 11 -4.33 19.46 -4.52
C SER A 11 -4.01 19.63 -3.03
N VAL A 12 -4.49 18.72 -2.19
CA VAL A 12 -4.25 18.73 -0.74
C VAL A 12 -3.22 17.65 -0.39
N PRO A 13 -2.00 18.02 0.06
CA PRO A 13 -1.00 17.06 0.49
C PRO A 13 -1.16 16.66 1.96
N PHE A 14 -0.95 15.37 2.26
CA PHE A 14 -0.92 14.78 3.59
C PHE A 14 0.40 14.06 3.80
N LEU A 15 1.12 14.45 4.85
CA LEU A 15 2.43 13.91 5.16
C LEU A 15 2.30 12.52 5.80
N LEU A 16 3.13 11.59 5.34
CA LEU A 16 3.35 10.28 5.94
C LEU A 16 4.58 10.33 6.85
N ASN A 17 4.61 9.45 7.85
CA ASN A 17 5.75 9.36 8.78
C ASN A 17 7.03 8.79 8.11
N GLN A 18 6.91 8.22 6.92
CA GLN A 18 8.01 7.67 6.14
C GLN A 18 7.65 7.70 4.66
N THR A 19 8.66 7.65 3.78
CA THR A 19 8.45 7.46 2.35
C THR A 19 8.00 6.01 2.09
N PRO A 20 6.76 5.75 1.67
CA PRO A 20 6.33 4.41 1.28
C PRO A 20 7.04 3.95 0.01
N ASN A 21 7.15 2.63 -0.16
CA ASN A 21 7.62 2.06 -1.42
C ASN A 21 6.48 1.95 -2.45
N HIS A 22 6.83 1.48 -3.65
CA HIS A 22 5.90 1.32 -4.76
C HIS A 22 4.70 0.43 -4.39
N GLU A 23 4.96 -0.75 -3.81
CA GLU A 23 3.90 -1.73 -3.51
C GLU A 23 2.90 -1.20 -2.48
N TRP A 24 3.38 -0.53 -1.42
CA TRP A 24 2.49 0.12 -0.46
C TRP A 24 1.66 1.21 -1.15
N SER A 25 2.28 1.99 -2.04
CA SER A 25 1.61 3.07 -2.77
C SER A 25 0.48 2.52 -3.64
N GLU A 26 0.72 1.44 -4.39
CA GLU A 26 -0.30 0.76 -5.20
C GLU A 26 -1.45 0.23 -4.34
N ILE A 27 -1.14 -0.40 -3.21
CA ILE A 27 -2.15 -0.88 -2.26
C ILE A 27 -2.99 0.30 -1.77
N PHE A 28 -2.37 1.39 -1.35
CA PHE A 28 -3.09 2.56 -0.86
C PHE A 28 -4.01 3.16 -1.94
N ILE A 29 -3.54 3.34 -3.17
CA ILE A 29 -4.38 3.83 -4.28
C ILE A 29 -5.56 2.91 -4.53
N TYR A 30 -5.33 1.59 -4.55
CA TYR A 30 -6.41 0.62 -4.68
C TYR A 30 -7.43 0.72 -3.53
N LYS A 31 -6.97 0.87 -2.28
CA LYS A 31 -7.85 1.04 -1.10
C LYS A 31 -8.60 2.35 -1.11
N TRP A 32 -7.99 3.43 -1.62
CA TRP A 32 -8.67 4.70 -1.80
C TRP A 32 -9.78 4.56 -2.84
N ASP A 33 -9.53 3.87 -3.95
CA ASP A 33 -10.54 3.67 -4.99
C ASP A 33 -11.60 2.62 -4.63
N ASN A 34 -11.32 1.80 -3.61
CA ASN A 34 -12.23 0.76 -3.12
C ASN A 34 -12.32 0.81 -1.59
N PRO A 35 -12.84 1.91 -1.01
CA PRO A 35 -12.89 2.06 0.43
C PRO A 35 -13.92 1.07 1.01
N ARG A 36 -13.58 0.43 2.13
CA ARG A 36 -14.50 -0.51 2.81
C ARG A 36 -15.78 0.14 3.34
N VAL A 37 -15.76 1.46 3.56
CA VAL A 37 -16.94 2.27 3.86
C VAL A 37 -17.18 3.22 2.70
N TRP A 38 -18.32 3.07 2.03
CA TRP A 38 -18.68 3.88 0.89
C TRP A 38 -19.31 5.21 1.31
N SER A 39 -19.03 6.27 0.55
CA SER A 39 -19.63 7.59 0.70
C SER A 39 -19.94 8.16 -0.67
N THR A 40 -21.11 8.80 -0.82
CA THR A 40 -21.50 9.50 -2.06
C THR A 40 -20.56 10.64 -2.42
N MET A 41 -19.92 11.24 -1.40
CA MET A 41 -18.97 12.33 -1.58
C MET A 41 -17.58 11.83 -1.98
N HIS A 42 -17.31 10.53 -1.92
CA HIS A 42 -15.98 9.98 -2.15
C HIS A 42 -15.44 10.27 -3.56
N ARG A 43 -14.21 10.77 -3.64
CA ARG A 43 -13.57 11.15 -4.89
C ARG A 43 -12.59 10.07 -5.38
N PHE A 44 -13.13 9.11 -6.12
CA PHE A 44 -12.36 8.04 -6.78
C PHE A 44 -11.34 8.59 -7.78
N GLY A 45 -10.18 7.94 -7.89
CA GLY A 45 -9.13 8.27 -8.85
C GLY A 45 -8.45 9.62 -8.62
N LYS A 46 -8.66 10.22 -7.45
CA LYS A 46 -8.12 11.53 -7.08
C LYS A 46 -6.94 11.48 -6.10
N ALA A 47 -6.57 10.29 -5.62
CA ALA A 47 -5.40 10.13 -4.77
C ALA A 47 -4.16 9.77 -5.61
N ARG A 48 -3.00 10.29 -5.21
CA ARG A 48 -1.68 9.88 -5.68
C ARG A 48 -0.69 9.88 -4.53
N VAL A 49 0.36 9.07 -4.61
CA VAL A 49 1.46 9.05 -3.62
C VAL A 49 2.73 9.57 -4.27
N VAL A 50 3.37 10.58 -3.66
CA VAL A 50 4.59 11.22 -4.15
C VAL A 50 5.55 11.44 -2.99
N GLY A 51 6.69 10.74 -3.00
CA GLY A 51 7.62 10.75 -1.87
C GLY A 51 6.92 10.30 -0.59
N ASP A 52 7.02 11.10 0.47
CA ASP A 52 6.38 10.91 1.77
C ASP A 52 4.97 11.54 1.85
N LYS A 53 4.30 11.80 0.74
CA LYS A 53 3.00 12.49 0.73
C LYS A 53 1.94 11.71 -0.03
N ILE A 54 0.74 11.68 0.54
CA ILE A 54 -0.50 11.42 -0.21
C ILE A 54 -1.02 12.76 -0.71
N ILE A 55 -1.38 12.85 -1.98
CA ILE A 55 -1.97 14.04 -2.59
C ILE A 55 -3.38 13.69 -3.01
N LEU A 56 -4.37 14.44 -2.50
CA LEU A 56 -5.74 14.38 -2.99
C LEU A 56 -5.98 15.54 -3.96
N ASP A 57 -6.18 15.23 -5.23
CA ASP A 57 -6.41 16.20 -6.30
C ASP A 57 -7.89 16.55 -6.44
N GLY A 58 -8.18 17.81 -6.74
CA GLY A 58 -9.53 18.22 -7.08
C GLY A 58 -10.49 18.16 -5.89
N THR A 59 -10.04 18.59 -4.71
CA THR A 59 -10.85 18.73 -3.49
C THR A 59 -10.53 20.06 -2.79
N THR A 60 -11.23 20.37 -1.70
CA THR A 60 -10.94 21.51 -0.81
C THR A 60 -10.58 21.03 0.59
N ILE A 61 -9.96 21.89 1.41
CA ILE A 61 -9.67 21.55 2.81
C ILE A 61 -10.95 21.34 3.63
N GLU A 62 -12.04 22.02 3.29
CA GLU A 62 -13.36 21.84 3.91
C GLU A 62 -13.95 20.45 3.58
N GLU A 63 -13.92 20.04 2.31
CA GLU A 63 -14.36 18.69 1.91
C GLU A 63 -13.52 17.61 2.60
N VAL A 64 -12.21 17.84 2.71
CA VAL A 64 -11.31 16.94 3.44
C VAL A 64 -11.75 16.77 4.88
N LYS A 65 -11.97 17.88 5.60
CA LYS A 65 -12.37 17.86 7.01
C LYS A 65 -13.71 17.18 7.23
N ASN A 66 -14.68 17.44 6.35
CA ASN A 66 -16.07 17.03 6.55
C ASN A 66 -16.36 15.62 6.02
N TYR A 67 -15.64 15.16 4.99
CA TYR A 67 -16.01 13.95 4.25
C TYR A 67 -14.86 12.97 3.99
N HIS A 68 -13.62 13.44 3.79
CA HIS A 68 -12.55 12.56 3.33
C HIS A 68 -11.58 12.12 4.41
N ARG A 69 -11.48 12.85 5.53
CA ARG A 69 -10.49 12.58 6.59
C ARG A 69 -10.57 11.14 7.10
N ASP A 70 -11.76 10.69 7.45
CA ASP A 70 -11.93 9.37 8.06
C ASP A 70 -11.71 8.26 7.03
N THR A 71 -12.15 8.45 5.78
CA THR A 71 -11.83 7.55 4.67
C THR A 71 -10.33 7.49 4.40
N LEU A 72 -9.64 8.62 4.42
CA LEU A 72 -8.19 8.69 4.21
C LEU A 72 -7.44 7.90 5.30
N ILE A 73 -7.78 8.12 6.57
CA ILE A 73 -7.20 7.39 7.70
C ILE A 73 -7.44 5.89 7.55
N MET A 74 -8.69 5.51 7.27
CA MET A 74 -9.07 4.11 7.04
C MET A 74 -8.27 3.45 5.90
N CYS A 75 -8.14 4.12 4.76
CA CYS A 75 -7.37 3.59 3.63
C CYS A 75 -5.88 3.44 3.96
N VAL A 76 -5.30 4.35 4.76
CA VAL A 76 -3.92 4.23 5.26
C VAL A 76 -3.77 3.02 6.19
N GLU A 77 -4.71 2.82 7.11
CA GLU A 77 -4.72 1.65 8.01
C GLU A 77 -4.83 0.33 7.23
N ASP A 78 -5.74 0.29 6.25
CA ASP A 78 -5.92 -0.89 5.39
C ASP A 78 -4.67 -1.17 4.55
N ALA A 79 -4.04 -0.13 4.00
CA ALA A 79 -2.79 -0.27 3.25
C ALA A 79 -1.66 -0.80 4.12
N ASN A 80 -1.51 -0.27 5.34
CA ASN A 80 -0.52 -0.76 6.31
C ASN A 80 -0.73 -2.24 6.66
N ALA A 81 -1.98 -2.63 6.94
CA ALA A 81 -2.31 -4.00 7.30
C ALA A 81 -2.07 -4.98 6.14
N GLU A 82 -2.45 -4.62 4.92
CA GLU A 82 -2.26 -5.45 3.74
C GLU A 82 -0.80 -5.56 3.32
N TYR A 83 -0.08 -4.44 3.32
CA TYR A 83 1.34 -4.42 3.03
C TYR A 83 2.13 -5.28 4.03
N LYS A 84 1.79 -5.20 5.33
CA LYS A 84 2.39 -6.07 6.36
C LYS A 84 2.18 -7.55 6.04
N ARG A 85 0.94 -7.96 5.74
CA ARG A 85 0.60 -9.35 5.37
C ARG A 85 1.37 -9.81 4.13
N MET A 86 1.50 -8.94 3.13
CA MET A 86 2.24 -9.24 1.91
C MET A 86 3.73 -9.50 2.18
N ILE A 87 4.37 -8.66 3.01
CA ILE A 87 5.78 -8.83 3.38
C ILE A 87 6.00 -10.10 4.20
N GLU A 88 5.12 -10.38 5.17
CA GLU A 88 5.17 -11.62 5.97
C GLU A 88 5.08 -12.87 5.07
N LYS A 89 4.14 -12.87 4.12
CA LYS A 89 3.99 -13.95 3.14
C LYS A 89 5.23 -14.14 2.26
N LYS A 90 5.78 -13.05 1.71
CA LYS A 90 7.01 -13.09 0.90
C LYS A 90 8.18 -13.66 1.70
N LEU A 91 8.33 -13.28 2.96
CA LEU A 91 9.39 -13.77 3.83
C LEU A 91 9.23 -15.27 4.11
N GLU A 92 8.01 -15.74 4.36
CA GLU A 92 7.75 -17.16 4.56
C GLU A 92 8.04 -17.99 3.31
N GLU A 93 7.63 -17.51 2.13
CA GLU A 93 7.91 -18.16 0.85
C GLU A 93 9.41 -18.25 0.56
N GLN A 94 10.16 -17.17 0.84
CA GLN A 94 11.62 -17.16 0.71
C GLN A 94 12.29 -18.17 1.65
N LYS A 95 11.85 -18.25 2.91
CA LYS A 95 12.35 -19.25 3.87
C LYS A 95 12.08 -20.67 3.36
N LYS A 96 10.85 -20.98 2.95
CA LYS A 96 10.47 -22.28 2.39
C LYS A 96 11.27 -22.64 1.13
N ARG A 97 11.57 -21.67 0.28
CA ARG A 97 12.41 -21.88 -0.91
C ARG A 97 13.85 -22.19 -0.52
N LYS A 98 14.42 -21.47 0.43
CA LYS A 98 15.80 -21.70 0.91
C LYS A 98 15.94 -23.06 1.58
N THR A 99 14.99 -23.46 2.43
CA THR A 99 14.99 -24.79 3.05
C THR A 99 14.97 -25.90 2.00
N ARG A 100 14.08 -25.81 0.99
CA ARG A 100 14.02 -26.82 -0.10
C ARG A 100 15.31 -26.92 -0.90
N VAL A 101 15.97 -25.80 -1.19
CA VAL A 101 17.27 -25.80 -1.89
C VAL A 101 18.33 -26.47 -1.03
N ASN A 102 18.42 -26.11 0.25
CA ASN A 102 19.38 -26.73 1.17
C ASN A 102 19.16 -28.24 1.32
N GLU A 103 17.92 -28.68 1.51
CA GLU A 103 17.56 -30.11 1.61
C GLU A 103 17.95 -30.88 0.34
N PHE A 104 17.73 -30.27 -0.82
CA PHE A 104 18.12 -30.84 -2.11
C PHE A 104 19.65 -30.93 -2.25
N GLU A 105 20.39 -29.89 -1.90
CA GLU A 105 21.86 -29.90 -1.90
C GLU A 105 22.44 -30.94 -0.93
N GLU A 106 21.86 -31.08 0.26
CA GLU A 106 22.26 -32.11 1.23
C GLU A 106 21.95 -33.53 0.74
N ALA A 107 20.83 -33.72 0.03
CA ALA A 107 20.52 -35.00 -0.61
C ALA A 107 21.52 -35.35 -1.72
N LEU A 108 21.89 -34.37 -2.57
CA LEU A 108 22.91 -34.57 -3.60
C LEU A 108 24.27 -34.95 -3.01
N LYS A 109 24.72 -34.26 -1.95
CA LYS A 109 26.00 -34.57 -1.29
C LYS A 109 26.04 -36.01 -0.75
N ARG A 110 24.98 -36.43 -0.03
CA ARG A 110 24.87 -37.80 0.49
C ARG A 110 24.95 -38.85 -0.61
N ASN A 111 24.23 -38.65 -1.72
CA ASN A 111 24.23 -39.59 -2.84
C ASN A 111 25.57 -39.62 -3.60
N ILE A 112 26.33 -38.51 -3.62
CA ILE A 112 27.67 -38.46 -4.24
C ILE A 112 28.69 -39.21 -3.38
N ASP A 113 28.60 -39.12 -2.04
CA ASP A 113 29.48 -39.86 -1.13
C ASP A 113 29.33 -41.39 -1.26
N ASP A 114 28.15 -41.86 -1.69
CA ASP A 114 27.85 -43.28 -1.96
C ASP A 114 28.36 -43.77 -3.33
N ILE A 115 28.73 -42.86 -4.24
CA ILE A 115 29.33 -43.18 -5.55
C ILE A 115 30.84 -42.91 -5.45
N LYS A 116 31.57 -43.83 -4.81
CA LYS A 116 33.04 -43.86 -4.86
C LYS A 116 33.50 -44.95 -5.84
N PHE A 117 34.30 -44.55 -6.83
CA PHE A 117 35.08 -45.45 -7.68
C PHE A 117 36.38 -45.84 -6.97
#